data_AF-A0A9Q0WRM4-F1
#
_entry.id   AF-A0A9Q0WRM4-F1
#
_cell.length_a   1.000
_cell.length_b   1.000
_cell.length_c   1.000
_cell.angle_alpha   90.00
_cell.angle_beta   90.00
_cell.angle_gamma   90.00
#
_symmetry.space_group_name_H-M   'P 1'
#
loop_
_entity.id
_entity.type
_entity.pdbx_description
1 polymer ?
#
loop_
_entity_poly.entity_id
_entity_poly.type
_entity_poly.pdbx_seq_one_letter_code
_entity_poly.pdbx_strand_id
1 'polypeptide(L)'
;MDQKLQMAGTQSQLEMGSLAVNVSLHEFEDESLFSPESVIQKMQPGHISEYGSAPGGFQPGGSKMGKNVVYKSIKTVVFSNKLNLLIPFGPLTILVHILTGHNGLVFLLSLLGIIPLAERLGYATEQLAMYTGPTVGGLLNATFGNATELIIAIYALRNGMIRVVQLSLLGSILSNMLLVLGCAFFCGGLVFYRKEQVFNKASATVNSGLLLMAVMGLLFPAVLHFTHTEVHYGKSELALSRFSSCIMLGVYAAYLFFQLKSRKDPYIPLSEDESQHGENEDDNDEIPEIGKWESVIWLLIMTAWISILSEYLVNAIEGTSRAWNIPISFIGVILLPIVGNAAEHAGAIMFAMKDKLDISLGVAIGSSTQISMFGFGWNVLSRN
;
A
#
# COMPACT_ATOMS: atom_id res chain seq x y z
N MET A 1 -52.74 -26.23 -48.80
CA MET A 1 -52.48 -26.73 -50.17
C MET A 1 -51.05 -26.36 -50.48
N ASP A 2 -50.11 -27.24 -50.14
CA ASP A 2 -48.80 -26.83 -49.62
C ASP A 2 -47.66 -27.39 -50.49
N GLN A 3 -46.64 -26.57 -50.73
CA GLN A 3 -45.66 -26.83 -51.79
C GLN A 3 -44.35 -27.41 -51.21
N LYS A 4 -44.11 -28.68 -51.60
CA LYS A 4 -42.89 -29.51 -51.51
C LYS A 4 -41.61 -28.79 -51.03
N LEU A 5 -40.88 -29.25 -50.00
CA LEU A 5 -40.32 -30.59 -49.76
C LEU A 5 -39.30 -31.06 -50.82
N GLN A 6 -38.00 -30.99 -50.49
CA GLN A 6 -37.16 -32.20 -50.42
C GLN A 6 -35.86 -32.00 -49.63
N MET A 7 -35.33 -33.11 -49.10
CA MET A 7 -34.14 -33.19 -48.26
C MET A 7 -33.36 -34.45 -48.66
N ALA A 8 -32.05 -34.32 -48.88
CA ALA A 8 -31.08 -35.40 -49.06
C ALA A 8 -29.65 -34.83 -48.92
N GLY A 9 -28.63 -35.58 -48.50
CA GLY A 9 -28.66 -36.96 -48.02
C GLY A 9 -27.26 -37.44 -47.59
N THR A 10 -27.15 -37.79 -46.32
CA THR A 10 -26.09 -38.55 -45.60
C THR A 10 -24.99 -39.23 -46.44
N GLN A 11 -23.71 -38.96 -46.11
CA GLN A 11 -22.75 -40.05 -45.81
C GLN A 11 -21.53 -39.57 -44.99
N SER A 12 -20.88 -40.52 -44.34
CA SER A 12 -19.69 -40.36 -43.48
C SER A 12 -18.66 -41.41 -43.87
N GLN A 13 -17.37 -41.05 -43.89
CA GLN A 13 -16.30 -42.01 -43.78
C GLN A 13 -15.02 -41.37 -43.23
N LEU A 14 -14.31 -42.10 -42.37
CA LEU A 14 -12.91 -41.83 -42.06
C LEU A 14 -12.03 -42.56 -43.07
N GLU A 15 -10.90 -41.97 -43.43
CA GLU A 15 -9.72 -42.72 -43.85
C GLU A 15 -8.44 -42.01 -43.40
N MET A 16 -7.42 -42.78 -42.99
CA MET A 16 -6.08 -42.28 -42.69
C MET A 16 -5.17 -42.53 -43.89
N GLY A 17 -4.37 -41.54 -44.29
CA GLY A 17 -3.38 -41.69 -45.36
C GLY A 17 -2.18 -40.78 -45.15
N SER A 18 -1.02 -41.38 -44.85
CA SER A 18 0.28 -40.68 -44.81
C SER A 18 1.11 -41.09 -46.01
N LEU A 19 1.55 -40.11 -46.81
CA LEU A 19 2.62 -40.14 -47.82
C LEU A 19 3.03 -38.66 -48.00
N ALA A 20 4.20 -38.20 -47.56
CA ALA A 20 5.52 -38.45 -48.14
C ALA A 20 5.68 -37.83 -49.55
N VAL A 21 6.37 -36.69 -49.62
CA VAL A 21 6.97 -36.12 -50.83
C VAL A 21 8.44 -35.85 -50.51
N ASN A 22 9.34 -36.27 -51.41
CA ASN A 22 10.80 -36.17 -51.27
C ASN A 22 11.44 -36.23 -52.69
N VAL A 23 12.76 -36.02 -52.80
CA VAL A 23 13.56 -35.93 -54.06
C VAL A 23 13.34 -34.61 -54.81
N SER A 24 14.35 -33.88 -55.33
CA SER A 24 15.83 -34.03 -55.34
C SER A 24 16.48 -32.65 -55.02
N LEU A 25 17.61 -32.51 -54.30
CA LEU A 25 18.94 -33.18 -54.36
C LEU A 25 19.84 -32.57 -55.46
N HIS A 26 20.91 -31.88 -55.05
CA HIS A 26 22.12 -31.69 -55.85
C HIS A 26 23.37 -31.65 -54.96
N GLU A 27 24.39 -32.41 -55.35
CA GLU A 27 25.68 -32.61 -54.68
C GLU A 27 26.80 -32.31 -55.73
N PHE A 28 28.11 -32.31 -55.47
CA PHE A 28 28.93 -32.60 -54.28
C PHE A 28 29.74 -31.31 -53.89
N GLU A 29 30.96 -31.21 -53.34
CA GLU A 29 32.13 -32.09 -53.08
C GLU A 29 32.86 -31.64 -51.79
N ASP A 30 33.56 -32.59 -51.14
CA ASP A 30 34.44 -32.37 -49.96
C ASP A 30 35.89 -32.08 -50.39
N GLU A 31 36.64 -31.32 -49.57
CA GLU A 31 38.06 -31.65 -49.36
C GLU A 31 38.48 -31.33 -47.90
N SER A 32 39.43 -32.10 -47.35
CA SER A 32 39.86 -32.00 -45.94
C SER A 32 41.35 -32.30 -45.79
N LEU A 33 42.05 -31.65 -44.84
CA LEU A 33 43.45 -31.96 -44.51
C LEU A 33 43.85 -31.60 -43.07
N PHE A 34 44.96 -32.19 -42.61
CA PHE A 34 45.36 -32.38 -41.20
C PHE A 34 46.91 -32.31 -41.07
N SER A 35 47.55 -32.09 -39.90
CA SER A 35 47.04 -31.96 -38.52
C SER A 35 47.66 -30.77 -37.71
N PRO A 36 48.70 -30.84 -36.83
CA PRO A 36 48.75 -29.90 -35.67
C PRO A 36 50.12 -29.26 -35.31
N GLU A 37 50.10 -28.26 -34.40
CA GLU A 37 51.11 -27.95 -33.35
C GLU A 37 50.70 -26.64 -32.63
N SER A 38 51.16 -26.28 -31.42
CA SER A 38 51.32 -27.03 -30.16
C SER A 38 51.50 -26.05 -28.98
N VAL A 39 50.65 -26.12 -27.94
CA VAL A 39 50.96 -25.60 -26.57
C VAL A 39 50.21 -26.46 -25.55
N ILE A 40 50.90 -26.92 -24.51
CA ILE A 40 50.37 -27.71 -23.39
C ILE A 40 50.85 -27.06 -22.07
N GLN A 41 50.23 -27.46 -20.94
CA GLN A 41 50.80 -27.47 -19.57
C GLN A 41 50.43 -26.27 -18.67
N LYS A 42 50.07 -26.39 -17.38
CA LYS A 42 49.48 -27.47 -16.54
C LYS A 42 49.03 -26.87 -15.18
N MET A 43 48.25 -27.60 -14.38
CA MET A 43 47.87 -27.22 -13.01
C MET A 43 49.03 -27.28 -12.00
N GLN A 44 48.96 -26.41 -10.97
CA GLN A 44 49.32 -26.52 -9.52
C GLN A 44 50.31 -27.61 -9.04
N PRO A 45 51.15 -27.38 -7.99
CA PRO A 45 50.70 -26.79 -6.70
C PRO A 45 51.71 -25.95 -5.85
N GLY A 46 51.16 -25.27 -4.83
CA GLY A 46 51.69 -25.26 -3.44
C GLY A 46 52.90 -24.38 -3.05
N HIS A 47 52.69 -23.48 -2.08
CA HIS A 47 53.73 -23.15 -1.08
C HIS A 47 53.10 -22.71 0.27
N ILE A 48 53.77 -23.03 1.38
CA ILE A 48 53.35 -22.70 2.76
C ILE A 48 54.12 -21.47 3.25
N SER A 49 53.45 -20.56 3.96
CA SER A 49 54.03 -19.62 4.94
C SER A 49 52.91 -19.03 5.80
N GLU A 50 53.08 -19.05 7.13
CA GLU A 50 52.16 -18.48 8.14
C GLU A 50 52.99 -17.61 9.11
N TYR A 51 52.31 -16.81 9.94
CA TYR A 51 52.83 -15.89 10.98
C TYR A 51 53.38 -14.54 10.53
N GLY A 52 52.85 -13.47 11.14
CA GLY A 52 53.25 -12.08 10.97
C GLY A 52 52.22 -11.12 11.57
N SER A 53 52.44 -10.68 12.82
CA SER A 53 51.45 -9.90 13.59
C SER A 53 51.40 -8.40 13.24
N ALA A 54 50.29 -7.76 13.62
CA ALA A 54 49.99 -6.32 13.58
C ALA A 54 50.98 -5.45 14.43
N PRO A 55 50.91 -4.09 14.46
CA PRO A 55 49.82 -3.21 14.00
C PRO A 55 50.20 -1.84 13.35
N GLY A 56 49.17 -1.08 12.93
CA GLY A 56 49.26 0.39 12.78
C GLY A 56 48.44 0.95 11.61
N GLY A 57 47.57 1.95 11.84
CA GLY A 57 46.87 2.65 10.74
C GLY A 57 45.43 3.13 10.96
N PHE A 58 45.01 3.48 12.18
CA PHE A 58 43.63 3.95 12.43
C PHE A 58 43.41 5.38 11.87
N GLN A 59 42.91 5.51 10.64
CA GLN A 59 42.59 6.81 10.03
C GLN A 59 41.19 7.32 10.47
N PRO A 60 41.07 8.46 11.17
CA PRO A 60 39.80 9.00 11.65
C PRO A 60 39.03 9.78 10.56
N GLY A 61 38.72 9.14 9.43
CA GLY A 61 38.06 9.78 8.27
C GLY A 61 36.53 9.88 8.32
N GLY A 62 35.85 9.06 9.11
CA GLY A 62 34.41 8.79 8.97
C GLY A 62 33.44 9.96 9.25
N SER A 63 33.87 11.00 9.99
CA SER A 63 32.94 11.99 10.56
C SER A 63 32.39 13.02 9.58
N LYS A 64 33.02 13.23 8.41
CA LYS A 64 32.52 14.16 7.37
C LYS A 64 31.59 13.46 6.39
N MET A 65 31.92 12.24 5.95
CA MET A 65 31.09 11.49 4.99
C MET A 65 29.70 11.17 5.57
N GLY A 66 29.66 10.62 6.79
CA GLY A 66 28.39 10.29 7.46
C GLY A 66 27.50 11.52 7.73
N LYS A 67 28.09 12.67 8.08
CA LYS A 67 27.33 13.92 8.24
C LYS A 67 26.69 14.41 6.94
N ASN A 68 27.37 14.25 5.81
CA ASN A 68 26.81 14.62 4.51
C ASN A 68 25.66 13.69 4.08
N VAL A 69 25.77 12.39 4.35
CA VAL A 69 24.68 11.41 4.12
C VAL A 69 23.48 11.74 5.01
N VAL A 70 23.67 11.83 6.33
CA VAL A 70 22.58 12.15 7.28
C VAL A 70 21.94 13.52 6.97
N TYR A 71 22.71 14.52 6.56
CA TYR A 71 22.15 15.81 6.13
C TYR A 71 21.35 15.70 4.82
N LYS A 72 21.80 14.88 3.85
CA LYS A 72 21.02 14.58 2.64
C LYS A 72 19.71 13.89 3.01
N SER A 73 19.74 12.85 3.84
CA SER A 73 18.54 12.10 4.26
C SER A 73 17.58 12.97 5.08
N ILE A 74 18.07 13.85 5.96
CA ILE A 74 17.24 14.88 6.64
C ILE A 74 16.61 15.83 5.62
N LYS A 75 17.34 16.28 4.59
CA LYS A 75 16.79 17.16 3.55
C LYS A 75 15.73 16.45 2.70
N THR A 76 16.01 15.24 2.21
CA THR A 76 15.07 14.42 1.42
C THR A 76 13.81 14.11 2.20
N VAL A 77 13.92 13.65 3.46
CA VAL A 77 12.73 13.40 4.29
C VAL A 77 12.06 14.73 4.64
N VAL A 78 12.68 15.58 5.46
CA VAL A 78 12.00 16.70 6.14
C VAL A 78 11.69 17.89 5.21
N PHE A 79 12.31 18.01 4.02
CA PHE A 79 12.15 19.21 3.17
C PHE A 79 11.82 18.96 1.69
N SER A 80 11.59 17.72 1.24
CA SER A 80 11.30 17.46 -0.18
C SER A 80 9.83 17.73 -0.59
N ASN A 81 8.84 17.39 0.26
CA ASN A 81 7.43 17.60 -0.07
C ASN A 81 6.94 19.01 0.33
N LYS A 82 6.09 19.63 -0.51
CA LYS A 82 5.35 20.87 -0.22
C LYS A 82 4.49 20.77 1.04
N LEU A 83 3.97 19.58 1.37
CA LEU A 83 3.23 19.32 2.62
C LEU A 83 4.09 19.57 3.87
N ASN A 84 5.41 19.49 3.78
CA ASN A 84 6.31 19.65 4.94
C ASN A 84 6.27 21.07 5.53
N LEU A 85 5.70 22.04 4.81
CA LEU A 85 5.32 23.36 5.32
C LEU A 85 4.37 23.28 6.54
N LEU A 86 3.64 22.18 6.70
CA LEU A 86 2.71 21.95 7.82
C LEU A 86 3.38 21.37 9.07
N ILE A 87 4.63 20.86 8.99
CA ILE A 87 5.33 20.24 10.14
C ILE A 87 5.38 21.14 11.39
N PRO A 88 5.58 22.48 11.30
CA PRO A 88 5.54 23.38 12.46
C PRO A 88 4.23 23.37 13.25
N PHE A 89 3.09 22.96 12.65
CA PHE A 89 1.81 22.87 13.36
C PHE A 89 1.81 21.77 14.43
N GLY A 90 2.65 20.73 14.29
CA GLY A 90 2.83 19.71 15.32
C GLY A 90 3.36 20.30 16.64
N PRO A 91 4.58 20.86 16.68
CA PRO A 91 5.09 21.54 17.87
C PRO A 91 4.21 22.72 18.33
N LEU A 92 3.58 23.45 17.40
CA LEU A 92 2.65 24.54 17.75
C LEU A 92 1.39 24.04 18.46
N THR A 93 0.90 22.83 18.17
CA THR A 93 -0.20 22.18 18.91
C THR A 93 0.13 22.10 20.40
N ILE A 94 1.32 21.60 20.72
CA ILE A 94 1.78 21.38 22.10
C ILE A 94 1.87 22.73 22.83
N LEU A 95 2.44 23.74 22.16
CA LEU A 95 2.56 25.10 22.70
C LEU A 95 1.18 25.76 22.93
N VAL A 96 0.26 25.65 21.97
CA VAL A 96 -1.11 26.21 22.07
C VAL A 96 -1.93 25.49 23.13
N HIS A 97 -1.78 24.17 23.29
CA HIS A 97 -2.40 23.40 24.36
C HIS A 97 -1.95 23.92 25.74
N ILE A 98 -0.63 24.04 25.96
CA ILE A 98 -0.05 24.53 27.23
C ILE A 98 -0.45 25.99 27.53
N LEU A 99 -0.47 26.86 26.53
CA LEU A 99 -0.70 28.30 26.74
C LEU A 99 -2.18 28.72 26.78
N THR A 100 -3.08 27.99 26.12
CA THR A 100 -4.44 28.52 25.85
C THR A 100 -5.60 27.59 26.22
N GLY A 101 -5.37 26.27 26.30
CA GLY A 101 -6.45 25.29 26.46
C GLY A 101 -7.55 25.31 25.37
N HIS A 102 -7.35 26.02 24.25
CA HIS A 102 -8.37 26.19 23.21
C HIS A 102 -8.50 24.92 22.35
N ASN A 103 -9.31 23.97 22.81
CA ASN A 103 -9.47 22.64 22.19
C ASN A 103 -9.68 22.68 20.67
N GLY A 104 -10.50 23.58 20.13
CA GLY A 104 -10.70 23.70 18.67
C GLY A 104 -9.43 24.07 17.90
N LEU A 105 -8.55 24.89 18.48
CA LEU A 105 -7.24 25.20 17.88
C LEU A 105 -6.25 24.04 18.05
N VAL A 106 -6.24 23.38 19.22
CA VAL A 106 -5.42 22.18 19.46
C VAL A 106 -5.79 21.06 18.46
N PHE A 107 -7.07 20.84 18.21
CA PHE A 107 -7.57 19.88 17.23
C PHE A 107 -7.18 20.26 15.80
N LEU A 108 -7.38 21.52 15.38
CA LEU A 108 -7.01 21.98 14.04
C LEU A 108 -5.50 21.88 13.78
N LEU A 109 -4.69 22.27 14.77
CA LEU A 109 -3.23 22.24 14.66
C LEU A 109 -2.67 20.82 14.68
N SER A 110 -3.26 19.91 15.47
CA SER A 110 -2.86 18.49 15.46
C SER A 110 -3.24 17.80 14.16
N LEU A 111 -4.44 18.06 13.61
CA LEU A 111 -4.81 17.62 12.27
C LEU A 111 -3.78 18.07 11.22
N LEU A 112 -3.48 19.37 11.15
CA LEU A 112 -2.51 19.90 10.18
C LEU A 112 -1.09 19.35 10.42
N GLY A 113 -0.68 19.18 11.68
CA GLY A 113 0.62 18.62 12.03
C GLY A 113 0.78 17.13 11.68
N ILE A 114 -0.32 16.36 11.67
CA ILE A 114 -0.30 14.93 11.32
C ILE A 114 -0.17 14.69 9.81
N ILE A 115 -0.80 15.51 8.95
CA ILE A 115 -0.78 15.38 7.47
C ILE A 115 0.64 15.09 6.91
N PRO A 116 1.68 15.91 7.16
CA PRO A 116 3.02 15.65 6.61
C PRO A 116 3.74 14.48 7.30
N LEU A 117 3.40 14.17 8.55
CA LEU A 117 4.02 13.05 9.27
C LEU A 117 3.48 11.72 8.71
N ALA A 118 2.19 11.64 8.41
CA ALA A 118 1.55 10.50 7.76
C ALA A 118 2.16 10.23 6.38
N GLU A 119 2.35 11.28 5.57
CA GLU A 119 2.98 11.19 4.26
C GLU A 119 4.45 10.75 4.34
N ARG A 120 5.20 11.27 5.32
CA ARG A 120 6.58 10.84 5.56
C ARG A 120 6.69 9.44 6.18
N LEU A 121 5.67 8.96 6.89
CA LEU A 121 5.58 7.58 7.38
C LEU A 121 5.37 6.61 6.20
N GLY A 122 4.46 6.95 5.27
CA GLY A 122 4.27 6.19 4.02
C GLY A 122 5.56 6.09 3.22
N TYR A 123 6.21 7.23 2.92
CA TYR A 123 7.49 7.26 2.22
C TYR A 123 8.58 6.43 2.94
N ALA A 124 8.73 6.56 4.26
CA ALA A 124 9.70 5.76 5.02
C ALA A 124 9.38 4.25 5.01
N THR A 125 8.10 3.88 4.84
CA THR A 125 7.65 2.49 4.72
C THR A 125 8.00 1.91 3.36
N GLU A 126 7.71 2.62 2.27
CA GLU A 126 8.04 2.24 0.89
C GLU A 126 9.56 2.07 0.71
N GLN A 127 10.34 3.05 1.17
CA GLN A 127 11.81 3.00 1.18
C GLN A 127 12.39 1.88 2.04
N LEU A 128 11.68 1.43 3.09
CA LEU A 128 12.08 0.25 3.88
C LEU A 128 11.67 -1.06 3.18
N ALA A 129 10.52 -1.09 2.53
CA ALA A 129 9.99 -2.26 1.84
C ALA A 129 10.92 -2.74 0.72
N MET A 130 11.48 -1.80 -0.06
CA MET A 130 12.54 -2.06 -1.06
C MET A 130 13.69 -2.94 -0.52
N TYR A 131 14.10 -2.75 0.75
CA TYR A 131 15.17 -3.52 1.40
C TYR A 131 14.74 -4.80 2.11
N THR A 132 13.47 -5.21 2.02
CA THR A 132 12.93 -6.39 2.72
C THR A 132 12.30 -7.43 1.80
N GLY A 133 12.13 -7.11 0.51
CA GLY A 133 11.62 -8.04 -0.52
C GLY A 133 10.11 -8.23 -0.47
N PRO A 134 9.49 -8.85 -1.49
CA PRO A 134 8.05 -8.73 -1.75
C PRO A 134 7.15 -9.04 -0.55
N THR A 135 7.39 -10.17 0.12
CA THR A 135 6.55 -10.66 1.22
C THR A 135 6.61 -9.77 2.47
N VAL A 136 7.79 -9.29 2.85
CA VAL A 136 7.95 -8.45 4.05
C VAL A 136 7.63 -7.00 3.72
N GLY A 137 8.01 -6.52 2.54
CA GLY A 137 7.69 -5.18 2.05
C GLY A 137 6.19 -4.94 1.93
N GLY A 138 5.43 -5.89 1.39
CA GLY A 138 3.97 -5.80 1.35
C GLY A 138 3.31 -5.80 2.74
N LEU A 139 3.82 -6.62 3.68
CA LEU A 139 3.32 -6.63 5.06
C LEU A 139 3.66 -5.34 5.83
N LEU A 140 4.84 -4.76 5.58
CA LEU A 140 5.23 -3.44 6.10
C LEU A 140 4.35 -2.35 5.51
N ASN A 141 4.16 -2.32 4.19
CA ASN A 141 3.33 -1.32 3.52
C ASN A 141 1.88 -1.35 4.02
N ALA A 142 1.32 -2.55 4.19
CA ALA A 142 0.04 -2.71 4.87
C ALA A 142 0.09 -2.10 6.28
N THR A 143 0.94 -2.63 7.17
CA THR A 143 0.93 -2.28 8.60
C THR A 143 1.20 -0.80 8.86
N PHE A 144 2.13 -0.19 8.12
CA PHE A 144 2.61 1.18 8.37
C PHE A 144 2.03 2.25 7.44
N GLY A 145 1.53 1.91 6.24
CA GLY A 145 0.81 2.87 5.40
C GLY A 145 -0.45 3.40 6.10
N ASN A 146 -1.24 2.49 6.66
CA ASN A 146 -2.48 2.82 7.41
C ASN A 146 -2.21 3.02 8.93
N ALA A 147 -0.96 3.16 9.37
CA ALA A 147 -0.65 3.27 10.80
C ALA A 147 -1.16 4.59 11.43
N THR A 148 -1.25 5.68 10.66
CA THR A 148 -1.78 6.97 11.16
C THR A 148 -3.19 6.81 11.72
N GLU A 149 -4.08 6.17 10.96
CA GLU A 149 -5.46 5.92 11.37
C GLU A 149 -5.53 4.94 12.54
N LEU A 150 -4.69 3.89 12.51
CA LEU A 150 -4.65 2.88 13.56
C LEU A 150 -4.18 3.47 14.90
N ILE A 151 -3.20 4.39 14.88
CA ILE A 151 -2.73 5.11 16.07
C ILE A 151 -3.85 6.01 16.62
N ILE A 152 -4.51 6.81 15.77
CA ILE A 152 -5.65 7.65 16.17
C ILE A 152 -6.79 6.78 16.75
N ALA A 153 -7.08 5.64 16.12
CA ALA A 153 -8.09 4.69 16.58
C ALA A 153 -7.73 4.07 17.94
N ILE A 154 -6.47 3.67 18.15
CA ILE A 154 -5.98 3.14 19.44
C ILE A 154 -6.12 4.19 20.54
N TYR A 155 -5.75 5.45 20.31
CA TYR A 155 -5.94 6.52 21.29
C TYR A 155 -7.42 6.77 21.59
N ALA A 156 -8.28 6.80 20.56
CA ALA A 156 -9.72 6.93 20.74
C ALA A 156 -10.34 5.72 21.49
N LEU A 157 -9.87 4.49 21.25
CA LEU A 157 -10.26 3.31 22.06
C LEU A 157 -9.83 3.44 23.52
N ARG A 158 -8.59 3.87 23.80
CA ARG A 158 -8.08 4.05 25.17
C ARG A 158 -8.85 5.13 25.95
N ASN A 159 -9.34 6.15 25.26
CA ASN A 159 -10.22 7.19 25.82
C ASN A 159 -11.71 6.78 25.85
N GLY A 160 -12.05 5.53 25.53
CA GLY A 160 -13.45 5.04 25.52
C GLY A 160 -14.32 5.59 24.39
N MET A 161 -13.73 6.32 23.43
CA MET A 161 -14.42 6.98 22.31
C MET A 161 -14.77 6.00 21.18
N ILE A 162 -15.37 4.84 21.52
CA ILE A 162 -15.71 3.75 20.59
C ILE A 162 -16.48 4.27 19.37
N ARG A 163 -17.38 5.26 19.57
CA ARG A 163 -18.17 5.85 18.50
C ARG A 163 -17.34 6.69 17.52
N VAL A 164 -16.24 7.31 17.96
CA VAL A 164 -15.29 7.98 17.06
C VAL A 164 -14.60 6.94 16.18
N VAL A 165 -14.10 5.85 16.78
CA VAL A 165 -13.39 4.76 16.07
C VAL A 165 -14.26 4.09 15.01
N GLN A 166 -15.51 3.75 15.36
CA GLN A 166 -16.49 3.23 14.39
C GLN A 166 -16.68 4.16 13.19
N LEU A 167 -16.74 5.47 13.45
CA LEU A 167 -17.04 6.47 12.43
C LEU A 167 -15.81 6.90 11.62
N SER A 168 -14.60 6.83 12.17
CA SER A 168 -13.37 7.08 11.42
C SER A 168 -13.00 5.91 10.50
N LEU A 169 -13.17 4.66 10.93
CA LEU A 169 -12.97 3.49 10.08
C LEU A 169 -13.97 3.48 8.91
N LEU A 170 -15.26 3.72 9.19
CA LEU A 170 -16.30 3.86 8.16
C LEU A 170 -16.04 5.07 7.25
N GLY A 171 -15.66 6.20 7.83
CA GLY A 171 -15.36 7.42 7.10
C GLY A 171 -14.15 7.29 6.17
N SER A 172 -13.14 6.49 6.54
CA SER A 172 -11.97 6.26 5.69
C SER A 172 -12.29 5.41 4.47
N ILE A 173 -13.11 4.35 4.64
CA ILE A 173 -13.66 3.57 3.52
C ILE A 173 -14.46 4.48 2.57
N LEU A 174 -15.32 5.36 3.10
CA LEU A 174 -16.07 6.32 2.28
C LEU A 174 -15.17 7.36 1.60
N SER A 175 -14.15 7.86 2.31
CA SER A 175 -13.21 8.84 1.79
C SER A 175 -12.41 8.26 0.61
N ASN A 176 -11.81 7.10 0.80
CA ASN A 176 -11.05 6.42 -0.23
C ASN A 176 -11.93 6.01 -1.44
N MET A 177 -13.17 5.55 -1.23
CA MET A 177 -14.06 5.11 -2.31
C MET A 177 -14.81 6.21 -3.06
N LEU A 178 -15.11 7.34 -2.40
CA LEU A 178 -15.92 8.42 -3.00
C LEU A 178 -15.11 9.69 -3.23
N LEU A 179 -14.33 10.14 -2.23
CA LEU A 179 -13.55 11.37 -2.34
C LEU A 179 -12.28 11.14 -3.17
N VAL A 180 -11.44 10.19 -2.79
CA VAL A 180 -10.16 9.93 -3.49
C VAL A 180 -10.39 9.45 -4.89
N LEU A 181 -11.16 8.36 -5.05
CA LEU A 181 -11.42 7.78 -6.36
C LEU A 181 -12.22 8.73 -7.27
N GLY A 182 -13.16 9.49 -6.70
CA GLY A 182 -13.90 10.54 -7.43
C GLY A 182 -12.99 11.68 -7.89
N CYS A 183 -12.10 12.18 -7.03
CA CYS A 183 -11.11 13.19 -7.40
C CYS A 183 -10.08 12.64 -8.40
N ALA A 184 -9.68 11.38 -8.30
CA ALA A 184 -8.75 10.74 -9.23
C ALA A 184 -9.37 10.62 -10.63
N PHE A 185 -10.60 10.11 -10.73
CA PHE A 185 -11.36 10.04 -11.99
C PHE A 185 -11.62 11.43 -12.58
N PHE A 186 -11.95 12.43 -11.74
CA PHE A 186 -12.19 13.80 -12.19
C PHE A 186 -10.92 14.49 -12.70
N CYS A 187 -9.83 14.44 -11.95
CA CYS A 187 -8.56 15.07 -12.34
C CYS A 187 -7.89 14.33 -13.51
N GLY A 188 -7.90 12.99 -13.51
CA GLY A 188 -7.44 12.17 -14.63
C GLY A 188 -8.25 12.44 -15.90
N GLY A 189 -9.58 12.42 -15.82
CA GLY A 189 -10.47 12.74 -16.93
C GLY A 189 -10.36 14.18 -17.46
N LEU A 190 -9.98 15.15 -16.61
CA LEU A 190 -9.66 16.52 -17.05
C LEU A 190 -8.34 16.61 -17.80
N VAL A 191 -7.29 15.91 -17.36
CA VAL A 191 -5.99 15.86 -18.05
C VAL A 191 -6.13 15.11 -19.38
N PHE A 192 -6.77 13.94 -19.36
CA PHE A 192 -6.91 13.03 -20.50
C PHE A 192 -8.26 13.16 -21.21
N TYR A 193 -8.83 14.36 -21.28
CA TYR A 193 -10.19 14.63 -21.82
C TYR A 193 -10.49 14.17 -23.27
N ARG A 194 -9.52 13.56 -23.96
CA ARG A 194 -9.64 12.96 -25.30
C ARG A 194 -9.47 11.43 -25.32
N LYS A 195 -9.24 10.79 -24.18
CA LYS A 195 -8.92 9.37 -24.02
C LYS A 195 -9.67 8.79 -22.81
N GLU A 196 -10.29 7.62 -22.97
CA GLU A 196 -10.78 6.86 -21.82
C GLU A 196 -9.59 6.17 -21.11
N GLN A 197 -9.45 6.41 -19.81
CA GLN A 197 -8.43 5.77 -19.00
C GLN A 197 -8.86 4.32 -18.69
N VAL A 198 -8.01 3.36 -19.05
CA VAL A 198 -8.27 1.92 -18.87
C VAL A 198 -7.71 1.41 -17.55
N PHE A 199 -8.22 0.27 -17.07
CA PHE A 199 -7.72 -0.40 -15.88
C PHE A 199 -7.89 -1.92 -15.92
N ASN A 200 -7.06 -2.65 -15.18
CA ASN A 200 -7.08 -4.09 -14.98
C ASN A 200 -8.34 -4.53 -14.22
N LYS A 201 -9.31 -5.02 -14.99
CA LYS A 201 -10.62 -5.47 -14.50
C LYS A 201 -10.54 -6.63 -13.51
N ALA A 202 -9.51 -7.49 -13.58
CA ALA A 202 -9.36 -8.62 -12.68
C ALA A 202 -8.97 -8.16 -11.27
N SER A 203 -7.93 -7.31 -11.18
CA SER A 203 -7.48 -6.69 -9.93
C SER A 203 -8.59 -5.86 -9.27
N ALA A 204 -9.29 -5.03 -10.05
CA ALA A 204 -10.44 -4.26 -9.57
C ALA A 204 -11.58 -5.16 -9.06
N THR A 205 -11.85 -6.30 -9.73
CA THR A 205 -12.91 -7.24 -9.31
C THR A 205 -12.57 -7.93 -7.99
N VAL A 206 -11.33 -8.40 -7.80
CA VAL A 206 -10.89 -9.04 -6.54
C VAL A 206 -10.99 -8.06 -5.37
N ASN A 207 -10.46 -6.85 -5.53
CA ASN A 207 -10.46 -5.84 -4.46
C ASN A 207 -11.90 -5.36 -4.14
N SER A 208 -12.75 -5.20 -5.16
CA SER A 208 -14.18 -4.86 -4.96
C SER A 208 -14.95 -5.99 -4.26
N GLY A 209 -14.65 -7.25 -4.58
CA GLY A 209 -15.26 -8.42 -3.95
C GLY A 209 -14.88 -8.57 -2.46
N LEU A 210 -13.63 -8.25 -2.12
CA LEU A 210 -13.17 -8.19 -0.73
C LEU A 210 -13.85 -7.04 0.02
N LEU A 211 -13.89 -5.83 -0.55
CA LEU A 211 -14.57 -4.70 0.07
C LEU A 211 -16.06 -4.98 0.29
N LEU A 212 -16.75 -5.62 -0.67
CA LEU A 212 -18.13 -6.07 -0.52
C LEU A 212 -18.29 -7.08 0.63
N MET A 213 -17.40 -8.06 0.74
CA MET A 213 -17.41 -9.03 1.84
C MET A 213 -17.23 -8.35 3.19
N ALA A 214 -16.32 -7.38 3.29
CA ALA A 214 -16.12 -6.61 4.52
C ALA A 214 -17.37 -5.81 4.88
N VAL A 215 -17.96 -5.06 3.93
CA VAL A 215 -19.22 -4.31 4.15
C VAL A 215 -20.35 -5.21 4.63
N MET A 216 -20.49 -6.43 4.07
CA MET A 216 -21.46 -7.41 4.56
C MET A 216 -21.13 -7.91 5.98
N GLY A 217 -19.86 -8.15 6.29
CA GLY A 217 -19.39 -8.51 7.63
C GLY A 217 -19.65 -7.43 8.70
N LEU A 218 -19.63 -6.15 8.31
CA LEU A 218 -20.01 -5.01 9.16
C LEU A 218 -21.53 -4.85 9.30
N LEU A 219 -22.29 -5.17 8.25
CA LEU A 219 -23.73 -4.95 8.17
C LEU A 219 -24.52 -5.85 9.14
N PHE A 220 -24.14 -7.12 9.32
CA PHE A 220 -24.88 -8.03 10.20
C PHE A 220 -24.92 -7.57 11.68
N PRO A 221 -23.80 -7.20 12.35
CA PRO A 221 -23.85 -6.60 13.68
C PRO A 221 -24.63 -5.28 13.72
N ALA A 222 -24.44 -4.40 12.73
CA ALA A 222 -25.08 -3.08 12.69
C ALA A 222 -26.61 -3.18 12.57
N VAL A 223 -27.12 -4.12 11.75
CA VAL A 223 -28.55 -4.42 11.66
C VAL A 223 -29.06 -4.97 12.99
N LEU A 224 -28.37 -5.94 13.60
CA LEU A 224 -28.80 -6.55 14.87
C LEU A 224 -28.91 -5.52 16.01
N HIS A 225 -27.97 -4.59 16.11
CA HIS A 225 -28.04 -3.45 17.03
C HIS A 225 -29.24 -2.54 16.72
N PHE A 226 -29.52 -2.25 15.45
CA PHE A 226 -30.58 -1.32 15.05
C PHE A 226 -32.00 -1.91 15.17
N THR A 227 -32.18 -3.19 14.89
CA THR A 227 -33.48 -3.87 15.00
C THR A 227 -33.79 -4.32 16.44
N HIS A 228 -32.79 -4.34 17.33
CA HIS A 228 -32.86 -4.91 18.68
C HIS A 228 -33.36 -6.37 18.72
N THR A 229 -33.21 -7.12 17.63
CA THR A 229 -33.65 -8.53 17.52
C THR A 229 -32.65 -9.52 18.15
N GLU A 230 -31.93 -9.11 19.19
CA GLU A 230 -30.93 -9.95 19.85
C GLU A 230 -31.48 -10.74 21.04
N VAL A 231 -31.00 -11.98 21.18
CA VAL A 231 -31.41 -12.90 22.26
C VAL A 231 -30.87 -12.44 23.62
N HIS A 232 -29.69 -11.83 23.65
CA HIS A 232 -29.06 -11.32 24.87
C HIS A 232 -28.49 -9.91 24.61
N TYR A 233 -29.17 -8.89 25.13
CA TYR A 233 -28.89 -7.47 24.89
C TYR A 233 -27.40 -7.10 25.04
N GLY A 234 -26.81 -6.51 24.00
CA GLY A 234 -25.39 -6.16 23.84
C GLY A 234 -24.40 -7.33 23.78
N LYS A 235 -24.78 -8.53 24.25
CA LYS A 235 -23.93 -9.72 24.26
C LYS A 235 -23.97 -10.44 22.91
N SER A 236 -25.15 -10.54 22.29
CA SER A 236 -25.29 -11.15 20.95
C SER A 236 -24.62 -10.28 19.88
N GLU A 237 -24.83 -8.96 19.91
CA GLU A 237 -24.12 -8.00 19.05
C GLU A 237 -22.60 -8.14 19.16
N LEU A 238 -22.04 -8.11 20.38
CA LEU A 238 -20.59 -8.18 20.58
C LEU A 238 -20.00 -9.54 20.18
N ALA A 239 -20.71 -10.63 20.43
CA ALA A 239 -20.29 -11.97 20.00
C ALA A 239 -20.27 -12.09 18.46
N LEU A 240 -21.31 -11.60 17.78
CA LEU A 240 -21.40 -11.57 16.32
C LEU A 240 -20.31 -10.65 15.71
N SER A 241 -20.05 -9.50 16.35
CA SER A 241 -18.98 -8.58 15.93
C SER A 241 -17.60 -9.22 16.03
N ARG A 242 -17.29 -9.89 17.14
CA ARG A 242 -16.02 -10.62 17.34
C ARG A 242 -15.88 -11.80 16.36
N PHE A 243 -16.96 -12.55 16.11
CA PHE A 243 -16.98 -13.62 15.12
C PHE A 243 -16.73 -13.13 13.69
N SER A 244 -17.43 -12.07 13.26
CA SER A 244 -17.22 -11.41 11.96
C SER A 244 -15.77 -10.91 11.81
N SER A 245 -15.23 -10.31 12.87
CA SER A 245 -13.83 -9.84 12.93
C SER A 245 -12.81 -10.96 12.70
N CYS A 246 -13.02 -12.13 13.31
CA CYS A 246 -12.17 -13.30 13.08
C CYS A 246 -12.23 -13.81 11.63
N ILE A 247 -13.41 -13.79 11.00
CA ILE A 247 -13.56 -14.15 9.57
C ILE A 247 -12.84 -13.15 8.68
N MET A 248 -13.06 -11.85 8.88
CA MET A 248 -12.45 -10.80 8.07
C MET A 248 -10.92 -10.82 8.17
N LEU A 249 -10.36 -11.00 9.37
CA LEU A 249 -8.91 -11.17 9.56
C LEU A 249 -8.39 -12.46 8.90
N GLY A 250 -9.13 -13.57 8.97
CA GLY A 250 -8.76 -14.83 8.31
C GLY A 250 -8.74 -14.73 6.79
N VAL A 251 -9.74 -14.07 6.20
CA VAL A 251 -9.82 -13.80 4.76
C VAL A 251 -8.72 -12.84 4.32
N TYR A 252 -8.43 -11.79 5.11
CA TYR A 252 -7.36 -10.85 4.82
C TYR A 252 -5.97 -11.49 4.90
N ALA A 253 -5.72 -12.35 5.89
CA ALA A 253 -4.49 -13.12 5.99
C ALA A 253 -4.32 -14.08 4.80
N ALA A 254 -5.40 -14.71 4.33
CA ALA A 254 -5.38 -15.53 3.12
C ALA A 254 -5.12 -14.68 1.86
N TYR A 255 -5.77 -13.52 1.72
CA TYR A 255 -5.55 -12.58 0.62
C TYR A 255 -4.08 -12.11 0.55
N LEU A 256 -3.51 -11.65 1.67
CA LEU A 256 -2.09 -11.30 1.75
C LEU A 256 -1.21 -12.50 1.41
N PHE A 257 -1.50 -13.70 1.93
CA PHE A 257 -0.73 -14.90 1.59
C PHE A 257 -0.75 -15.22 0.09
N PHE A 258 -1.89 -15.07 -0.60
CA PHE A 258 -1.96 -15.26 -2.05
C PHE A 258 -1.25 -14.14 -2.82
N GLN A 259 -1.47 -12.88 -2.45
CA GLN A 259 -0.83 -11.71 -3.07
C GLN A 259 0.70 -11.80 -3.00
N LEU A 260 1.23 -12.06 -1.81
CA LEU A 260 2.66 -12.09 -1.49
C LEU A 260 3.37 -13.41 -1.91
N LYS A 261 2.62 -14.39 -2.45
CA LYS A 261 3.14 -15.68 -2.96
C LYS A 261 3.00 -15.82 -4.48
N SER A 262 1.99 -15.20 -5.08
CA SER A 262 1.78 -15.20 -6.54
C SER A 262 2.67 -14.20 -7.26
N ARG A 263 2.94 -13.02 -6.67
CA ARG A 263 3.99 -12.11 -7.16
C ARG A 263 5.36 -12.66 -6.76
N LYS A 264 6.02 -13.34 -7.70
CA LYS A 264 7.39 -13.87 -7.57
C LYS A 264 8.46 -13.04 -8.27
N ASP A 265 8.04 -12.13 -9.14
CA ASP A 265 8.88 -11.07 -9.69
C ASP A 265 9.38 -10.13 -8.57
N PRO A 266 10.42 -9.32 -8.82
CA PRO A 266 10.96 -8.40 -7.83
C PRO A 266 9.89 -7.49 -7.21
N TYR A 267 10.19 -6.96 -6.02
CA TYR A 267 9.31 -5.99 -5.36
C TYR A 267 9.36 -4.67 -6.12
N ILE A 268 8.44 -4.52 -7.08
CA ILE A 268 8.00 -3.21 -7.54
C ILE A 268 6.91 -2.77 -6.54
N PRO A 269 7.04 -1.58 -5.91
CA PRO A 269 6.04 -1.08 -4.97
C PRO A 269 4.66 -0.87 -5.66
N LEU A 270 3.61 -0.65 -4.87
CA LEU A 270 2.24 -0.41 -5.38
C LEU A 270 2.06 0.95 -6.10
N SER A 271 3.17 1.53 -6.54
CA SER A 271 3.36 2.78 -7.26
C SER A 271 3.71 2.53 -8.75
N GLU A 272 4.00 1.29 -9.19
CA GLU A 272 4.04 0.89 -10.61
C GLU A 272 4.00 -0.65 -10.84
N ASP A 273 3.13 -1.15 -11.74
CA ASP A 273 3.21 -2.53 -12.29
C ASP A 273 2.25 -2.77 -13.48
N GLU A 274 2.78 -2.85 -14.72
CA GLU A 274 2.30 -3.58 -15.92
C GLU A 274 2.96 -2.99 -17.20
N SER A 275 4.28 -3.13 -17.32
CA SER A 275 5.06 -2.59 -18.44
C SER A 275 5.09 -3.55 -19.65
N GLN A 276 4.22 -3.33 -20.64
CA GLN A 276 4.38 -3.85 -22.01
C GLN A 276 4.10 -2.77 -23.07
N HIS A 277 5.07 -2.58 -23.98
CA HIS A 277 5.12 -1.62 -25.10
C HIS A 277 5.14 -0.11 -24.77
N GLY A 278 6.26 0.55 -25.10
CA GLY A 278 6.38 2.01 -25.16
C GLY A 278 7.83 2.49 -25.05
N GLU A 279 8.49 2.76 -26.18
CA GLU A 279 9.92 3.12 -26.23
C GLU A 279 10.25 4.48 -25.57
N ASN A 280 11.38 4.54 -24.84
CA ASN A 280 12.16 5.74 -24.50
C ASN A 280 11.55 6.83 -23.58
N GLU A 281 11.45 6.60 -22.26
CA GLU A 281 11.45 7.72 -21.30
C GLU A 281 12.06 7.35 -19.91
N ASP A 282 13.38 7.53 -19.79
CA ASP A 282 14.19 7.57 -18.54
C ASP A 282 13.93 6.51 -17.45
N ASP A 283 14.26 5.25 -17.74
CA ASP A 283 14.27 4.12 -16.79
C ASP A 283 15.21 4.37 -15.59
N ASN A 284 14.69 5.07 -14.57
CA ASN A 284 15.25 5.03 -13.24
C ASN A 284 14.72 3.78 -12.55
N ASP A 285 15.49 2.69 -12.59
CA ASP A 285 15.40 1.65 -11.55
C ASP A 285 15.33 2.35 -10.19
N GLU A 286 14.25 2.19 -9.41
CA GLU A 286 14.04 2.95 -8.17
C GLU A 286 15.03 2.51 -7.06
N ILE A 287 16.25 3.03 -7.14
CA ILE A 287 17.27 2.88 -6.11
C ILE A 287 16.79 3.64 -4.86
N PRO A 288 16.62 2.97 -3.70
CA PRO A 288 16.17 3.64 -2.47
C PRO A 288 17.06 4.83 -2.11
N GLU A 289 16.44 6.00 -1.93
CA GLU A 289 17.08 7.30 -1.68
C GLU A 289 17.78 7.35 -0.32
N ILE A 290 17.26 6.61 0.67
CA ILE A 290 17.70 6.59 2.07
C ILE A 290 18.06 5.16 2.49
N GLY A 291 19.10 5.01 3.32
CA GLY A 291 19.59 3.68 3.69
C GLY A 291 18.64 2.91 4.61
N LYS A 292 18.57 1.57 4.48
CA LYS A 292 17.68 0.68 5.27
C LYS A 292 17.53 1.05 6.76
N TRP A 293 18.63 1.31 7.45
CA TRP A 293 18.62 1.68 8.88
C TRP A 293 18.10 3.11 9.11
N GLU A 294 18.32 4.03 8.18
CA GLU A 294 17.73 5.37 8.20
C GLU A 294 16.21 5.28 8.01
N SER A 295 15.71 4.44 7.09
CA SER A 295 14.28 4.20 6.90
C SER A 295 13.62 3.68 8.19
N VAL A 296 14.24 2.70 8.88
CA VAL A 296 13.76 2.22 10.20
C VAL A 296 13.74 3.33 11.25
N ILE A 297 14.80 4.15 11.34
CA ILE A 297 14.90 5.25 12.30
C ILE A 297 13.82 6.30 12.02
N TRP A 298 13.61 6.69 10.75
CA TRP A 298 12.57 7.63 10.37
C TRP A 298 11.16 7.09 10.61
N LEU A 299 10.91 5.82 10.30
CA LEU A 299 9.63 5.15 10.56
C LEU A 299 9.27 5.23 12.06
N LEU A 300 10.23 4.94 12.94
CA LEU A 300 10.06 5.01 14.40
C LEU A 300 9.84 6.46 14.89
N ILE A 301 10.60 7.44 14.36
CA ILE A 301 10.46 8.86 14.72
C ILE A 301 9.07 9.39 14.31
N MET A 302 8.64 9.13 13.06
CA MET A 302 7.34 9.56 12.56
C MET A 302 6.20 8.89 13.32
N THR A 303 6.29 7.58 13.59
CA THR A 303 5.33 6.83 14.44
C THR A 303 5.19 7.45 15.82
N ALA A 304 6.31 7.76 16.48
CA ALA A 304 6.30 8.38 17.81
C ALA A 304 5.70 9.80 17.80
N TRP A 305 5.99 10.60 16.76
CA TRP A 305 5.45 11.95 16.65
C TRP A 305 3.96 11.97 16.33
N ILE A 306 3.49 11.06 15.47
CA ILE A 306 2.06 10.82 15.21
C ILE A 306 1.35 10.35 16.48
N SER A 307 1.97 9.47 17.28
CA SER A 307 1.43 9.03 18.58
C SER A 307 1.20 10.23 19.52
N ILE A 308 2.19 11.11 19.67
CA ILE A 308 2.09 12.31 20.52
C ILE A 308 0.98 13.25 20.02
N LEU A 309 0.92 13.54 18.72
CA LEU A 309 -0.12 14.42 18.17
C LEU A 309 -1.52 13.78 18.20
N SER A 310 -1.62 12.45 18.07
CA SER A 310 -2.89 11.72 18.17
C SER A 310 -3.50 11.82 19.57
N GLU A 311 -2.67 11.85 20.61
CA GLU A 311 -3.14 12.06 21.98
C GLU A 311 -3.79 13.45 22.14
N TYR A 312 -3.13 14.52 21.69
CA TYR A 312 -3.69 15.87 21.70
C TYR A 312 -4.93 16.00 20.80
N LEU A 313 -4.92 15.37 19.62
CA LEU A 313 -6.04 15.35 18.69
C LEU A 313 -7.28 14.74 19.32
N VAL A 314 -7.18 13.50 19.83
CA VAL A 314 -8.30 12.74 20.39
C VAL A 314 -8.84 13.43 21.66
N ASN A 315 -7.95 13.88 22.56
CA ASN A 315 -8.34 14.63 23.76
C ASN A 315 -9.11 15.92 23.42
N ALA A 316 -8.85 16.53 22.26
CA ALA A 316 -9.50 17.76 21.83
C ALA A 316 -10.86 17.56 21.09
N ILE A 317 -11.24 16.33 20.70
CA ILE A 317 -12.44 16.08 19.88
C ILE A 317 -13.73 16.61 20.53
N GLU A 318 -13.99 16.29 21.80
CA GLU A 318 -15.21 16.75 22.47
C GLU A 318 -15.24 18.27 22.65
N GLY A 319 -14.11 18.85 23.06
CA GLY A 319 -13.98 20.30 23.21
C GLY A 319 -14.18 21.03 21.87
N THR A 320 -13.73 20.44 20.77
CA THR A 320 -13.92 20.96 19.40
C THR A 320 -15.36 20.87 18.95
N SER A 321 -16.01 19.72 19.17
CA SER A 321 -17.44 19.54 18.85
C SER A 321 -18.31 20.61 19.52
N ARG A 322 -18.02 20.92 20.80
CA ARG A 322 -18.71 21.99 21.56
C ARG A 322 -18.32 23.40 21.07
N ALA A 323 -17.04 23.65 20.77
CA ALA A 323 -16.54 24.98 20.39
C ALA A 323 -16.90 25.41 18.95
N TRP A 324 -16.97 24.46 18.01
CA TRP A 324 -17.34 24.71 16.60
C TRP A 324 -18.82 24.42 16.30
N ASN A 325 -19.56 23.88 17.27
CA ASN A 325 -20.96 23.45 17.13
C ASN A 325 -21.16 22.46 15.95
N ILE A 326 -20.24 21.51 15.82
CA ILE A 326 -20.31 20.40 14.86
C ILE A 326 -20.45 19.07 15.61
N PRO A 327 -21.21 18.08 15.10
CA PRO A 327 -21.37 16.82 15.79
C PRO A 327 -20.09 15.99 15.73
N ILE A 328 -19.80 15.23 16.80
CA ILE A 328 -18.67 14.28 16.87
C ILE A 328 -18.67 13.31 15.68
N SER A 329 -19.84 12.99 15.12
CA SER A 329 -19.94 12.17 13.91
C SER A 329 -19.37 12.82 12.65
N PHE A 330 -19.46 14.14 12.48
CA PHE A 330 -18.82 14.83 11.35
C PHE A 330 -17.30 14.83 11.52
N ILE A 331 -16.82 15.05 12.75
CA ILE A 331 -15.39 14.94 13.09
C ILE A 331 -14.87 13.53 12.74
N GLY A 332 -15.58 12.49 13.19
CA GLY A 332 -15.23 11.09 12.96
C GLY A 332 -15.26 10.68 11.49
N VAL A 333 -16.37 10.92 10.78
CA VAL A 333 -16.56 10.43 9.39
C VAL A 333 -15.78 11.26 8.36
N ILE A 334 -15.59 12.57 8.57
CA ILE A 334 -15.05 13.48 7.55
C ILE A 334 -13.64 13.97 7.90
N LEU A 335 -13.43 14.51 9.11
CA LEU A 335 -12.18 15.23 9.41
C LEU A 335 -11.01 14.29 9.71
N LEU A 336 -11.22 13.25 10.53
CA LEU A 336 -10.15 12.29 10.85
C LEU A 336 -9.63 11.53 9.61
N PRO A 337 -10.47 11.00 8.69
CA PRO A 337 -9.98 10.15 7.61
C PRO A 337 -9.34 10.91 6.45
N ILE A 338 -9.75 12.17 6.21
CA ILE A 338 -9.05 13.07 5.28
C ILE A 338 -7.60 13.30 5.75
N VAL A 339 -7.35 13.38 7.06
CA VAL A 339 -6.01 13.59 7.60
C VAL A 339 -5.21 12.30 7.75
N GLY A 340 -5.86 11.18 8.13
CA GLY A 340 -5.22 9.87 8.23
C GLY A 340 -4.54 9.45 6.92
N ASN A 341 -5.26 9.63 5.79
CA ASN A 341 -4.86 9.10 4.49
C ASN A 341 -4.49 10.19 3.47
N ALA A 342 -4.28 11.44 3.89
CA ALA A 342 -3.93 12.58 3.02
C ALA A 342 -2.79 12.29 2.02
N ALA A 343 -1.84 11.43 2.43
CA ALA A 343 -0.75 10.94 1.61
C ALA A 343 -1.21 10.06 0.45
N GLU A 344 -1.96 8.99 0.76
CA GLU A 344 -2.55 8.06 -0.21
C GLU A 344 -3.50 8.81 -1.17
N HIS A 345 -4.24 9.78 -0.63
CA HIS A 345 -5.16 10.64 -1.40
C HIS A 345 -4.42 11.44 -2.47
N ALA A 346 -3.34 12.12 -2.10
CA ALA A 346 -2.51 12.89 -3.02
C ALA A 346 -1.79 11.99 -4.04
N GLY A 347 -1.30 10.83 -3.60
CA GLY A 347 -0.67 9.84 -4.47
C GLY A 347 -1.62 9.31 -5.55
N ALA A 348 -2.78 8.78 -5.15
CA ALA A 348 -3.78 8.22 -6.06
C ALA A 348 -4.22 9.23 -7.14
N ILE A 349 -4.53 10.46 -6.74
CA ILE A 349 -4.90 11.54 -7.68
C ILE A 349 -3.73 11.85 -8.64
N MET A 350 -2.49 11.86 -8.16
CA MET A 350 -1.31 12.07 -9.00
C MET A 350 -1.11 10.94 -10.03
N PHE A 351 -1.30 9.68 -9.64
CA PHE A 351 -1.19 8.53 -10.55
C PHE A 351 -2.26 8.57 -11.65
N ALA A 352 -3.52 8.90 -11.32
CA ALA A 352 -4.56 9.09 -12.33
C ALA A 352 -4.25 10.25 -13.30
N MET A 353 -3.65 11.34 -12.81
CA MET A 353 -3.15 12.45 -13.64
C MET A 353 -1.89 12.10 -14.47
N LYS A 354 -1.24 10.95 -14.23
CA LYS A 354 -0.12 10.40 -15.02
C LYS A 354 -0.56 9.25 -15.95
N ASP A 355 -1.87 9.07 -16.14
CA ASP A 355 -2.50 7.96 -16.88
C ASP A 355 -2.36 6.56 -16.25
N LYS A 356 -1.82 6.48 -15.02
CA LYS A 356 -1.62 5.21 -14.29
C LYS A 356 -2.84 4.92 -13.41
N LEU A 357 -4.02 4.77 -14.02
CA LEU A 357 -5.30 4.65 -13.31
C LEU A 357 -5.39 3.41 -12.42
N ASP A 358 -4.83 2.28 -12.86
CA ASP A 358 -4.73 1.04 -12.07
C ASP A 358 -4.09 1.25 -10.70
N ILE A 359 -3.10 2.13 -10.64
CA ILE A 359 -2.33 2.44 -9.43
C ILE A 359 -3.20 3.25 -8.46
N SER A 360 -3.94 4.23 -8.97
CA SER A 360 -4.95 4.95 -8.20
C SER A 360 -6.05 4.03 -7.63
N LEU A 361 -6.48 3.05 -8.41
CA LEU A 361 -7.46 2.03 -7.98
C LEU A 361 -6.85 1.07 -6.94
N GLY A 362 -5.60 0.66 -7.14
CA GLY A 362 -4.83 -0.19 -6.23
C GLY A 362 -4.66 0.45 -4.86
N VAL A 363 -4.23 1.71 -4.81
CA VAL A 363 -4.10 2.49 -3.57
C VAL A 363 -5.45 2.65 -2.87
N ALA A 364 -6.46 3.20 -3.56
CA ALA A 364 -7.74 3.53 -2.93
C ALA A 364 -8.53 2.29 -2.45
N ILE A 365 -8.63 1.24 -3.28
CA ILE A 365 -9.37 0.01 -2.92
C ILE A 365 -8.53 -0.90 -2.02
N GLY A 366 -7.21 -0.94 -2.19
CA GLY A 366 -6.30 -1.68 -1.30
C GLY A 366 -6.36 -1.17 0.15
N SER A 367 -6.19 0.14 0.33
CA SER A 367 -6.31 0.81 1.63
C SER A 367 -7.69 0.58 2.24
N SER A 368 -8.78 0.79 1.47
CA SER A 368 -10.16 0.50 1.95
C SER A 368 -10.37 -0.97 2.34
N THR A 369 -9.78 -1.92 1.60
CA THR A 369 -9.85 -3.35 1.90
C THR A 369 -9.12 -3.66 3.21
N GLN A 370 -7.97 -3.05 3.45
CA GLN A 370 -7.26 -3.19 4.71
C GLN A 370 -8.03 -2.59 5.89
N ILE A 371 -8.49 -1.34 5.78
CA ILE A 371 -9.22 -0.65 6.85
C ILE A 371 -10.48 -1.43 7.24
N SER A 372 -11.21 -1.93 6.24
CA SER A 372 -12.45 -2.68 6.45
C SER A 372 -12.22 -4.09 7.00
N MET A 373 -11.24 -4.85 6.50
CA MET A 373 -10.99 -6.22 6.97
C MET A 373 -10.09 -6.30 8.21
N PHE A 374 -8.93 -5.65 8.18
CA PHE A 374 -7.94 -5.67 9.26
C PHE A 374 -8.21 -4.58 10.28
N GLY A 375 -8.41 -3.33 9.85
CA GLY A 375 -8.59 -2.18 10.74
C GLY A 375 -9.77 -2.36 11.69
N PHE A 376 -10.96 -2.68 11.16
CA PHE A 376 -12.13 -2.98 11.99
C PHE A 376 -11.96 -4.25 12.82
N GLY A 377 -11.50 -5.35 12.20
CA GLY A 377 -11.36 -6.63 12.89
C GLY A 377 -10.42 -6.57 14.10
N TRP A 378 -9.30 -5.85 13.95
CA TRP A 378 -8.37 -5.56 15.03
C TRP A 378 -9.01 -4.69 16.12
N ASN A 379 -9.67 -3.57 15.77
CA ASN A 379 -10.26 -2.66 16.76
C ASN A 379 -11.38 -3.32 17.58
N VAL A 380 -12.15 -4.25 17.00
CA VAL A 380 -13.18 -5.02 17.74
C VAL A 380 -12.58 -6.08 18.66
N LEU A 381 -11.45 -6.70 18.30
CA LEU A 381 -10.74 -7.65 19.16
C LEU A 381 -9.91 -6.95 20.25
N SER A 382 -9.38 -5.75 19.97
CA SER A 382 -8.65 -4.91 20.94
C SER A 382 -9.57 -4.28 22.00
N ARG A 383 -10.89 -4.37 21.85
CA ARG A 383 -11.86 -4.00 22.89
C ARG A 383 -12.03 -5.18 23.85
N ASN A 384 -11.53 -5.03 25.07
CA ASN A 384 -11.82 -5.94 26.20
C ASN A 384 -13.33 -5.92 26.54
#